data_AF-A0A5K1BNL0-F1
#
_entry.id   AF-A0A5K1BNL0-F1
#
_cell.length_a   1.000
_cell.length_b   1.000
_cell.length_c   1.000
_cell.angle_alpha   90.00
_cell.angle_beta   90.00
_cell.angle_gamma   90.00
#
_symmetry.space_group_name_H-M   'P 1'
#
loop_
_entity.id
_entity.type
_entity.pdbx_description
1 polymer ?
#
loop_
_entity_poly.entity_id
_entity_poly.type
_entity_poly.pdbx_seq_one_letter_code
_entity_poly.pdbx_strand_id
1 'polypeptide(L)' 'NSGVKISNVVYKNINGTSATQVAVDFSCSASAPCQGISMANVQLTYKGQPA' A
#
# COMPACT_ATOMS: atom_id res chain seq x y z
N ASN A 1 -12.18 -6.97 -20.59
CA ASN A 1 -11.33 -6.27 -19.61
C ASN A 1 -11.76 -6.74 -18.21
N SER A 2 -11.05 -7.68 -17.59
CA SER A 2 -11.41 -8.21 -16.27
C SER A 2 -10.36 -7.77 -15.26
N GLY A 3 -10.69 -6.77 -14.44
CA GLY A 3 -9.88 -6.41 -13.28
C GLY A 3 -10.10 -7.42 -12.16
N VAL A 4 -9.06 -7.70 -11.37
CA VAL A 4 -9.19 -8.55 -10.17
C VAL A 4 -9.61 -7.68 -8.99
N LYS A 5 -10.74 -8.04 -8.36
CA LYS A 5 -11.21 -7.35 -7.15
C LYS A 5 -10.41 -7.83 -5.94
N ILE A 6 -9.62 -6.93 -5.35
CA ILE A 6 -8.95 -7.15 -4.07
C ILE A 6 -9.85 -6.61 -2.95
N SER A 7 -10.05 -7.38 -1.88
CA SER A 7 -10.91 -6.95 -0.78
C SER A 7 -10.45 -7.46 0.58
N ASN A 8 -10.78 -6.72 1.64
CA ASN A 8 -10.56 -7.09 3.05
C ASN A 8 -9.08 -7.38 3.39
N VAL A 9 -8.18 -6.50 2.95
CA VAL A 9 -6.74 -6.62 3.20
C VAL A 9 -6.37 -5.86 4.47
N VAL A 10 -5.59 -6.48 5.34
CA VAL A 10 -5.09 -5.87 6.58
C VAL A 10 -3.57 -5.83 6.55
N TYR A 11 -3.01 -4.62 6.56
CA TYR A 11 -1.59 -4.38 6.76
C TYR A 11 -1.36 -4.03 8.23
N LYS A 12 -0.57 -4.84 8.94
CA LYS A 12 -0.37 -4.65 10.38
C LYS A 12 1.08 -4.83 10.80
N ASN A 13 1.55 -3.94 11.70
CA ASN A 13 2.85 -4.02 12.35
C ASN A 13 4.06 -3.98 11.38
N ILE A 14 3.99 -3.15 10.35
CA ILE A 14 5.07 -2.98 9.36
C ILE A 14 5.96 -1.82 9.83
N ASN A 15 7.26 -2.05 10.01
CA ASN A 15 8.20 -1.02 10.46
C ASN A 15 9.47 -1.08 9.61
N GLY A 16 10.05 0.07 9.27
CA GLY A 16 11.29 0.11 8.50
C GLY A 16 11.46 1.41 7.70
N THR A 17 12.08 1.29 6.52
CA THR A 17 12.36 2.43 5.65
C THR A 17 11.80 2.21 4.26
N SER A 18 11.28 3.26 3.63
CA SER A 18 10.89 3.23 2.21
C SER A 18 12.05 3.67 1.31
N ALA A 19 12.16 3.06 0.14
CA ALA A 19 13.12 3.46 -0.89
C ALA A 19 12.70 4.75 -1.61
N THR A 20 11.40 5.03 -1.64
CA THR A 20 10.78 6.20 -2.26
C THR A 20 10.06 7.05 -1.22
N GLN A 21 9.73 8.30 -1.57
CA GLN A 21 8.94 9.17 -0.71
C GLN A 21 7.51 8.65 -0.50
N VAL A 22 6.92 8.01 -1.52
CA VAL A 22 5.63 7.33 -1.39
C VAL A 22 5.87 5.92 -0.86
N ALA A 23 5.67 5.72 0.44
CA ALA A 23 5.95 4.46 1.10
C ALA A 23 4.98 3.33 0.72
N VAL A 24 3.73 3.66 0.42
CA VAL A 24 2.69 2.72 -0.03
C VAL A 24 1.81 3.41 -1.06
N ASP A 25 1.58 2.75 -2.19
CA ASP A 25 0.66 3.18 -3.24
C ASP A 25 -0.32 2.03 -3.57
N PHE A 26 -1.61 2.34 -3.60
CA PHE A 26 -2.67 1.38 -3.92
C PHE A 26 -3.19 1.63 -5.33
N SER A 27 -2.49 1.09 -6.31
CA SER A 27 -2.88 1.12 -7.72
C SER A 27 -3.98 0.08 -8.00
N CYS A 28 -5.21 0.37 -7.56
CA CYS A 28 -6.36 -0.50 -7.75
C CYS A 28 -6.96 -0.38 -9.16
N SER A 29 -7.51 -1.47 -9.68
CA SER A 29 -8.18 -1.48 -10.98
C SER A 29 -9.43 -0.58 -10.96
N ALA A 30 -9.57 0.30 -11.95
CA ALA A 30 -10.76 1.15 -12.07
C ALA A 30 -12.05 0.35 -12.33
N SER A 31 -11.96 -0.76 -13.06
CA SER A 31 -13.11 -1.63 -13.35
C SER A 31 -13.44 -2.61 -12.22
N ALA A 32 -12.51 -2.85 -11.30
CA ALA A 32 -12.68 -3.69 -10.12
C ALA A 32 -11.93 -3.06 -8.92
N PRO A 33 -12.46 -1.97 -8.33
CA PRO A 33 -11.76 -1.20 -7.30
C PRO A 33 -11.54 -2.03 -6.03
N CYS A 34 -10.43 -1.76 -5.34
CA CYS A 34 -10.16 -2.39 -4.06
C CYS A 34 -11.18 -1.92 -3.00
N GLN A 35 -11.50 -2.78 -2.04
CA GLN A 35 -12.46 -2.47 -0.99
C GLN A 35 -12.01 -3.02 0.37
N GLY A 36 -12.18 -2.25 1.45
CA GLY A 36 -11.89 -2.74 2.80
C GLY A 36 -10.40 -2.94 3.08
N ILE A 37 -9.54 -2.04 2.60
CA ILE A 37 -8.12 -2.01 2.98
C ILE A 37 -7.99 -1.33 4.34
N SER A 38 -7.34 -1.99 5.30
CA SER A 38 -7.09 -1.48 6.65
C SER A 38 -5.60 -1.49 6.98
N MET A 39 -5.12 -0.45 7.67
CA MET A 39 -3.74 -0.33 8.13
C MET A 39 -3.69 -0.08 9.64
N ALA A 40 -2.82 -0.80 10.34
CA ALA A 40 -2.59 -0.58 11.77
C ALA A 40 -1.10 -0.75 12.11
N ASN A 41 -0.51 0.20 12.83
CA ASN A 41 0.92 0.16 13.21
C ASN A 41 1.86 0.01 12.00
N VAL A 42 1.68 0.82 10.96
CA VAL A 42 2.57 0.88 9.80
C VAL A 42 3.44 2.14 9.92
N GLN A 43 4.75 1.95 10.11
CA GLN A 43 5.73 3.02 10.31
C GLN A 43 6.90 2.82 9.34
N LEU A 44 6.82 3.47 8.18
CA LEU A 44 7.88 3.45 7.17
C LEU A 44 8.46 4.86 7.04
N THR A 45 9.78 4.99 7.19
CA THR A 45 10.47 6.28 7.11
C THR A 45 11.28 6.37 5.82
N TYR A 46 11.04 7.40 5.02
CA TYR A 46 11.88 7.71 3.87
C TYR A 46 13.20 8.35 4.35
N LYS A 47 14.35 7.80 3.95
CA LYS A 47 15.68 8.27 4.36
C LYS A 47 16.40 9.13 3.31
N GLY A 48 15.70 9.62 2.28
CA GLY A 48 16.30 10.55 1.32
C GLY A 48 17.37 9.92 0.42
N GLN A 49 17.47 8.59 0.36
CA GLN A 49 18.32 7.93 -0.62
C GLN A 49 17.60 7.98 -1.98
N PRO A 50 18.29 8.40 -3.06
CA PRO A 50 17.70 8.36 -4.39
C PRO A 50 17.36 6.91 -4.74
N ALA A 51 16.21 6.74 -5.40
CA ALA A 51 15.81 5.47 -6.00
C ALA A 51 16.74 5.08 -7.16
#